data_AF-A0A820IMG7-F1
#
_entry.id   AF-A0A820IMG7-F1
#
_cell.length_a   1.000
_cell.length_b   1.000
_cell.length_c   1.000
_cell.angle_alpha   90.00
_cell.angle_beta   90.00
_cell.angle_gamma   90.00
#
_symmetry.space_group_name_H-M   'P 1'
#
loop_
_entity.id
_entity.type
_entity.pdbx_description
1 polymer ?
#
loop_
_entity_poly.entity_id
_entity_poly.type
_entity_poly.pdbx_seq_one_letter_code
_entity_poly.pdbx_strand_id
1 'polypeptide(L)'
;DEDPRRMYRPIEFLRSLINTHVSGNTFLETSQWSLIQKLSHFEWRIPAIWCAINQYAKEHIDHPYKAIRERIASILATSLSFDIKLPNGQSTRHPNVNQFIDSISERLDQAIRIYEKTPLATISGERVEIDSEARRALNYIETVIQLHILMFSGHIQPVKSAIIRLFPLLCEIDSIGANDDVIRQSSTISRMYFAVTYLHTYFMEQLIEQLEQ
;
A
#
# COMPACT_ATOMS: atom_id res chain seq x y z
N ASP A 1 1.78 30.24 -3.70
CA ASP A 1 0.60 29.48 -4.17
C ASP A 1 0.34 29.73 -5.64
N GLU A 2 1.09 29.03 -6.50
CA GLU A 2 0.76 28.95 -7.94
C GLU A 2 -0.18 27.77 -8.18
N ASP A 3 -1.09 27.87 -9.16
CA ASP A 3 -1.98 26.78 -9.56
C ASP A 3 -1.15 25.60 -10.12
N PRO A 4 -1.21 24.39 -9.54
CA PRO A 4 -0.47 23.22 -10.04
C PRO A 4 -0.69 22.95 -11.54
N ARG A 5 -1.88 23.30 -12.06
CA ARG A 5 -2.20 23.14 -13.49
C ARG A 5 -1.38 24.05 -14.41
N ARG A 6 -0.74 25.09 -13.87
CA ARG A 6 0.14 26.00 -14.59
C ARG A 6 1.61 25.56 -14.51
N MET A 7 1.93 24.60 -13.65
CA MET A 7 3.28 24.05 -13.46
C MET A 7 3.53 22.90 -14.44
N TYR A 8 3.68 23.21 -15.72
CA TYR A 8 3.88 22.17 -16.75
C TYR A 8 5.20 21.40 -16.58
N ARG A 9 6.29 22.07 -16.16
CA ARG A 9 7.62 21.44 -16.07
C ARG A 9 7.71 20.37 -14.98
N PRO A 10 7.24 20.61 -13.73
CA PRO A 10 7.20 19.56 -12.71
C PRO A 10 6.38 18.34 -13.14
N ILE A 11 5.25 18.56 -13.83
CA ILE A 11 4.39 17.49 -14.34
C ILE A 11 5.12 16.65 -15.39
N GLU A 12 5.74 17.30 -16.38
CA GLU A 12 6.50 16.61 -17.43
C GLU A 12 7.69 15.85 -16.85
N PHE A 13 8.41 16.45 -15.90
CA PHE A 13 9.51 15.80 -15.21
C PHE A 13 9.03 14.59 -14.41
N LEU A 14 7.92 14.69 -13.68
CA LEU A 14 7.31 13.58 -12.95
C LEU A 14 6.90 12.44 -13.88
N ARG A 15 6.31 12.75 -15.04
CA ARG A 15 5.99 11.75 -16.08
C ARG A 15 7.25 11.09 -16.63
N SER A 16 8.30 11.88 -16.87
CA SER A 16 9.60 11.35 -17.29
C SER A 16 10.16 10.39 -16.24
N LEU A 17 10.06 10.74 -14.95
CA LEU A 17 10.51 9.86 -13.85
C LEU A 17 9.71 8.57 -13.81
N ILE A 18 8.39 8.60 -13.99
CA ILE A 18 7.57 7.38 -14.00
C ILE A 18 7.93 6.49 -15.20
N ASN A 19 8.21 7.09 -16.36
CA ASN A 19 8.52 6.36 -17.59
C ASN A 19 9.97 5.85 -17.66
N THR A 20 10.89 6.48 -16.92
CA THR A 20 12.32 6.16 -16.95
C THR A 20 12.69 5.42 -15.68
N HIS A 21 12.36 4.13 -15.59
CA HIS A 21 12.74 3.32 -14.44
C HIS A 21 14.28 3.22 -14.36
N VAL A 22 14.89 3.77 -13.31
CA VAL A 22 16.31 3.55 -13.04
C VAL A 22 16.44 2.18 -12.40
N SER A 23 17.16 1.24 -13.02
CA SER A 23 17.40 -0.09 -12.44
C SER A 23 18.89 -0.31 -12.16
N GLY A 24 19.22 -0.98 -11.05
CA GLY A 24 20.57 -1.49 -10.77
C GLY A 24 21.37 -0.70 -9.75
N ASN A 25 20.79 0.38 -9.19
CA ASN A 25 21.38 1.10 -8.06
C ASN A 25 20.29 1.53 -7.08
N THR A 26 20.23 0.84 -5.94
CA THR A 26 19.22 1.05 -4.89
C THR A 26 19.17 2.49 -4.38
N PHE A 27 20.31 3.20 -4.34
CA PHE A 27 20.33 4.60 -3.92
C PHE A 27 19.63 5.51 -4.93
N LEU A 28 19.89 5.31 -6.23
CA LEU A 28 19.25 6.08 -7.29
C LEU A 28 17.75 5.77 -7.37
N GLU A 29 17.39 4.49 -7.30
CA GLU A 29 15.99 4.03 -7.26
C GLU A 29 15.24 4.63 -6.07
N THR A 30 15.80 4.57 -4.87
CA THR A 30 15.18 5.15 -3.66
C THR A 30 15.04 6.67 -3.79
N SER A 31 16.02 7.33 -4.41
CA SER A 31 15.97 8.77 -4.68
C SER A 31 14.88 9.11 -5.69
N GLN A 32 14.72 8.31 -6.75
CA GLN A 32 13.65 8.45 -7.73
C GLN A 32 12.28 8.32 -7.07
N TRP A 33 12.04 7.26 -6.29
CA TRP A 33 10.78 7.10 -5.53
C TRP A 33 10.51 8.27 -4.59
N SER A 34 11.55 8.78 -3.93
CA SER A 34 11.45 9.96 -3.05
C SER A 34 11.09 11.23 -3.83
N LEU A 35 11.63 11.41 -5.03
CA LEU A 35 11.28 12.53 -5.91
C LEU A 35 9.85 12.41 -6.42
N ILE A 36 9.43 11.22 -6.87
CA ILE A 36 8.04 10.97 -7.29
C ILE A 36 7.08 11.32 -6.14
N GLN A 37 7.36 10.84 -4.92
CA GLN A 37 6.57 11.16 -3.74
C GLN A 37 6.48 12.68 -3.50
N LYS A 38 7.62 13.38 -3.43
CA LYS A 38 7.64 14.83 -3.19
C LYS A 38 6.93 15.63 -4.28
N LEU A 39 7.15 15.29 -5.54
CA LEU A 39 6.53 15.98 -6.68
C LEU A 39 5.03 15.72 -6.75
N SER A 40 4.59 14.51 -6.41
CA SER A 40 3.18 14.15 -6.40
C SER A 40 2.36 15.00 -5.41
N HIS A 41 2.96 15.44 -4.30
CA HIS A 41 2.30 16.32 -3.33
C HIS A 41 2.00 17.72 -3.87
N PHE A 42 2.77 18.24 -4.83
CA PHE A 42 2.44 19.50 -5.50
C PHE A 42 1.25 19.33 -6.46
N GLU A 43 1.07 18.12 -7.01
CA GLU A 43 0.10 17.81 -8.06
C GLU A 43 -1.12 17.03 -7.57
N TRP A 44 -1.50 17.18 -6.29
CA TRP A 44 -2.68 16.52 -5.69
C TRP A 44 -3.99 16.78 -6.47
N ARG A 45 -4.04 17.88 -7.23
CA ARG A 45 -5.19 18.28 -8.07
C ARG A 45 -5.24 17.65 -9.46
N ILE A 46 -4.27 16.80 -9.84
CA ILE A 46 -4.19 16.18 -11.17
C ILE A 46 -4.38 14.66 -11.07
N PRO A 47 -5.62 14.16 -11.19
CA PRO A 47 -5.93 12.74 -10.97
C PRO A 47 -5.22 11.80 -11.95
N ALA A 48 -4.99 12.23 -13.20
CA ALA A 48 -4.34 11.42 -14.23
C ALA A 48 -2.90 11.04 -13.85
N ILE A 49 -2.18 11.93 -13.15
CA ILE A 49 -0.82 11.65 -12.67
C ILE A 49 -0.87 10.62 -11.55
N TRP A 50 -1.80 10.76 -10.61
CA TRP A 50 -1.98 9.80 -9.53
C TRP A 50 -2.38 8.40 -10.02
N CYS A 51 -3.18 8.32 -11.09
CA CYS A 51 -3.47 7.04 -11.74
C CYS A 51 -2.20 6.40 -12.33
N ALA A 52 -1.36 7.19 -13.01
CA ALA A 52 -0.09 6.71 -13.56
C ALA A 52 0.89 6.27 -12.45
N ILE A 53 1.00 7.05 -11.37
CA ILE A 53 1.82 6.69 -10.19
C ILE A 53 1.31 5.41 -9.55
N ASN A 54 -0.01 5.29 -9.36
CA ASN A 54 -0.62 4.12 -8.76
C ASN A 54 -0.33 2.86 -9.60
N GLN A 55 -0.49 2.94 -10.92
CA GLN A 55 -0.16 1.84 -11.82
C GLN A 55 1.34 1.47 -11.74
N TYR A 56 2.23 2.46 -11.87
CA TYR A 56 3.67 2.24 -11.79
C TYR A 56 4.09 1.60 -10.45
N ALA A 57 3.53 2.06 -9.34
CA ALA A 57 3.81 1.51 -8.02
C ALA A 57 3.27 0.09 -7.83
N LYS A 58 2.12 -0.25 -8.41
CA LYS A 58 1.58 -1.62 -8.39
C LYS A 58 2.47 -2.62 -9.13
N GLU A 59 3.07 -2.19 -10.24
CA GLU A 59 3.97 -3.04 -11.05
C GLU A 59 5.25 -3.40 -10.28
N HIS A 60 5.69 -2.57 -9.33
CA HIS A 60 6.93 -2.73 -8.57
C HIS A 60 6.72 -3.18 -7.11
N ILE A 61 5.50 -3.55 -6.73
CA ILE A 61 5.11 -3.79 -5.32
C ILE A 61 5.91 -4.91 -4.62
N ASP A 62 6.45 -5.88 -5.37
CA ASP A 62 7.29 -6.98 -4.88
C ASP A 62 8.80 -6.70 -4.95
N HIS A 63 9.19 -5.42 -4.96
CA HIS A 63 10.59 -4.97 -5.10
C HIS A 63 11.56 -5.69 -4.14
N PRO A 64 12.77 -6.09 -4.57
CA PRO A 64 13.71 -6.83 -3.71
C PRO A 64 14.19 -6.05 -2.48
N TYR A 65 14.29 -4.72 -2.58
CA TYR A 65 14.79 -3.87 -1.50
C TYR A 65 13.67 -3.29 -0.62
N LYS A 66 13.75 -3.56 0.69
CA LYS A 66 12.80 -3.08 1.70
C LYS A 66 12.57 -1.57 1.67
N ALA A 67 13.64 -0.78 1.58
CA ALA A 67 13.55 0.68 1.56
C ALA A 67 12.69 1.22 0.38
N ILE A 68 12.72 0.51 -0.76
CA ILE A 68 11.90 0.87 -1.92
C ILE A 68 10.46 0.40 -1.71
N ARG A 69 10.24 -0.81 -1.18
CA ARG A 69 8.90 -1.30 -0.83
C ARG A 69 8.17 -0.37 0.14
N GLU A 70 8.86 0.17 1.14
CA GLU A 70 8.29 1.16 2.08
C GLU A 70 7.85 2.44 1.37
N ARG A 71 8.62 2.92 0.39
CA ARG A 71 8.24 4.08 -0.45
C ARG A 71 7.05 3.77 -1.35
N ILE A 72 7.03 2.59 -1.95
CA ILE A 72 5.93 2.10 -2.78
C ILE A 72 4.63 2.01 -1.95
N ALA A 73 4.67 1.40 -0.77
CA ALA A 73 3.52 1.35 0.12
C ALA A 73 3.03 2.76 0.51
N SER A 74 3.96 3.67 0.84
CA SER A 74 3.64 5.05 1.20
C SER A 74 2.98 5.84 0.07
N ILE A 75 3.50 5.74 -1.16
CA ILE A 75 2.93 6.48 -2.29
C ILE A 75 1.59 5.88 -2.75
N LEU A 76 1.43 4.55 -2.66
CA LEU A 76 0.15 3.88 -2.90
C LEU A 76 -0.90 4.33 -1.89
N ALA A 77 -0.58 4.29 -0.59
CA ALA A 77 -1.48 4.75 0.46
C ALA A 77 -1.90 6.21 0.26
N THR A 78 -0.95 7.08 -0.11
CA THR A 78 -1.20 8.49 -0.41
C THR A 78 -2.09 8.65 -1.65
N SER A 79 -1.86 7.90 -2.72
CA SER A 79 -2.66 7.99 -3.94
C SER A 79 -4.13 7.63 -3.71
N LEU A 80 -4.38 6.67 -2.81
CA LEU A 80 -5.69 6.13 -2.47
C LEU A 80 -6.43 6.95 -1.41
N SER A 81 -5.73 7.83 -0.67
CA SER A 81 -6.35 8.67 0.36
C SER A 81 -7.23 9.77 -0.25
N PHE A 82 -6.99 10.13 -1.52
CA PHE A 82 -7.79 11.10 -2.26
C PHE A 82 -9.16 10.56 -2.72
N ASP A 83 -9.40 9.25 -2.66
CA ASP A 83 -10.69 8.64 -2.99
C ASP A 83 -11.70 8.86 -1.85
N ILE A 84 -12.11 10.11 -1.65
CA ILE A 84 -12.99 10.54 -0.56
C ILE A 84 -14.44 10.53 -1.07
N LYS A 85 -15.34 9.93 -0.28
CA LYS A 85 -16.79 9.99 -0.53
C LYS A 85 -17.40 11.08 0.33
N LEU A 86 -17.83 12.16 -0.32
CA LEU A 86 -18.55 13.25 0.34
C LEU A 86 -20.07 13.08 0.15
N PRO A 87 -20.90 13.42 1.15
CA PRO A 87 -22.35 13.51 0.96
C PRO A 87 -22.68 14.44 -0.22
N ASN A 88 -23.45 13.96 -1.18
CA ASN A 88 -23.79 14.67 -2.42
C ASN A 88 -22.59 15.03 -3.31
N GLY A 89 -21.40 14.47 -3.05
CA GLY A 89 -20.20 14.66 -3.87
C GLY A 89 -20.21 13.78 -5.12
N GLN A 90 -19.57 14.26 -6.18
CA GLN A 90 -19.26 13.42 -7.34
C GLN A 90 -18.13 12.43 -6.99
N SER A 91 -18.14 11.27 -7.64
CA SER A 91 -17.02 10.33 -7.54
C SER A 91 -15.71 11.00 -7.93
N THR A 92 -14.65 10.71 -7.18
CA THR A 92 -13.32 11.23 -7.49
C THR A 92 -12.80 10.63 -8.80
N ARG A 93 -11.93 11.37 -9.49
CA ARG A 93 -11.20 10.88 -10.67
C ARG A 93 -9.84 10.27 -10.29
N HIS A 94 -9.53 10.24 -9.00
CA HIS A 94 -8.30 9.68 -8.43
C HIS A 94 -8.39 8.14 -8.42
N PRO A 95 -7.28 7.43 -8.12
CA PRO A 95 -7.30 5.97 -8.04
C PRO A 95 -8.40 5.46 -7.11
N ASN A 96 -9.26 4.59 -7.65
CA ASN A 96 -10.38 4.04 -6.89
C ASN A 96 -9.92 2.92 -5.94
N VAL A 97 -10.29 3.02 -4.66
CA VAL A 97 -9.86 2.04 -3.66
C VAL A 97 -10.45 0.66 -3.92
N ASN A 98 -11.71 0.53 -4.36
CA ASN A 98 -12.29 -0.79 -4.63
C ASN A 98 -11.51 -1.51 -5.73
N GLN A 99 -11.34 -0.85 -6.88
CA GLN A 99 -10.62 -1.41 -8.03
C GLN A 99 -9.17 -1.77 -7.67
N PHE A 100 -8.52 -0.92 -6.87
CA PHE A 100 -7.18 -1.20 -6.39
C PHE A 100 -7.13 -2.45 -5.52
N ILE A 101 -8.00 -2.52 -4.50
CA ILE A 101 -8.02 -3.64 -3.56
C ILE A 101 -8.36 -4.95 -4.26
N ASP A 102 -9.35 -4.96 -5.15
CA ASP A 102 -9.73 -6.15 -5.92
C ASP A 102 -8.51 -6.71 -6.69
N SER A 103 -7.73 -5.83 -7.32
CA SER A 103 -6.54 -6.24 -8.09
C SER A 103 -5.38 -6.77 -7.25
N ILE A 104 -5.22 -6.33 -5.99
CA ILE A 104 -4.14 -6.81 -5.12
C ILE A 104 -4.55 -8.03 -4.28
N SER A 105 -5.85 -8.22 -4.02
CA SER A 105 -6.34 -9.32 -3.20
C SER A 105 -6.08 -10.68 -3.84
N GLU A 106 -6.30 -10.79 -5.15
CA GLU A 106 -6.02 -12.03 -5.90
C GLU A 106 -4.54 -12.39 -5.88
N ARG A 107 -3.67 -11.41 -6.12
CA ARG A 107 -2.22 -11.61 -6.11
C ARG A 107 -1.68 -11.84 -4.69
N LEU A 108 -2.34 -11.31 -3.65
CA LEU A 108 -2.02 -11.60 -2.25
C LEU A 108 -2.32 -13.04 -1.88
N ASP A 109 -3.51 -13.55 -2.21
CA ASP A 109 -3.87 -14.96 -1.98
C ASP A 109 -2.87 -15.91 -2.66
N GLN A 110 -2.49 -15.62 -3.91
CA GLN A 110 -1.45 -16.36 -4.62
C GLN A 110 -0.10 -16.31 -3.89
N ALA A 111 0.33 -15.13 -3.43
CA ALA A 111 1.59 -14.98 -2.70
C ALA A 111 1.60 -15.75 -1.38
N ILE A 112 0.49 -15.72 -0.62
CA ILE A 112 0.30 -16.49 0.62
C ILE A 112 0.49 -17.98 0.35
N ARG A 113 -0.19 -18.52 -0.67
CA ARG A 113 -0.08 -19.95 -1.05
C ARG A 113 1.31 -20.36 -1.53
N ILE A 114 2.01 -19.49 -2.26
CA ILE A 114 3.38 -19.75 -2.72
C ILE A 114 4.31 -19.83 -1.51
N TYR A 115 4.22 -18.86 -0.60
CA TYR A 115 5.11 -18.80 0.56
C TYR A 115 4.82 -19.93 1.57
N GLU A 116 3.55 -20.28 1.81
CA GLU A 116 3.16 -21.39 2.69
C GLU A 116 3.74 -22.74 2.26
N LYS A 117 3.82 -22.99 0.94
CA LYS A 117 4.40 -24.22 0.38
C LYS A 117 5.91 -24.27 0.43
N THR A 118 6.57 -23.16 0.75
CA THR A 118 8.03 -23.09 0.80
C THR A 118 8.51 -23.85 2.05
N PRO A 119 9.33 -24.91 1.91
CA PRO A 119 9.79 -25.68 3.06
C PRO A 119 10.56 -24.79 4.04
N LEU A 120 10.14 -24.80 5.30
CA LEU A 120 10.74 -24.05 6.43
C LEU A 120 12.12 -24.56 6.86
N ALA A 121 12.88 -25.20 5.97
CA ALA A 121 14.19 -25.78 6.26
C ALA A 121 15.24 -24.67 6.46
N THR A 122 15.13 -23.93 7.55
CA THR A 122 16.03 -22.84 7.95
C THR A 122 16.26 -22.85 9.46
N ILE A 123 16.28 -24.04 10.08
CA ILE A 123 16.59 -24.19 11.52
C ILE A 123 18.07 -24.60 11.75
N SER A 124 18.89 -24.77 10.71
CA SER A 124 20.26 -25.29 10.88
C SER A 124 21.38 -24.40 10.35
N GLY A 125 21.29 -23.08 10.52
CA GLY A 125 22.45 -22.17 10.39
C GLY A 125 23.07 -21.98 9.00
N GLU A 126 22.62 -22.73 7.99
CA GLU A 126 22.99 -22.53 6.59
C GLU A 126 21.89 -21.76 5.86
N ARG A 127 22.28 -20.66 5.20
CA ARG A 127 21.41 -19.90 4.30
C ARG A 127 21.16 -20.74 3.06
N VAL A 128 20.19 -21.64 3.11
CA VAL A 128 19.61 -22.20 1.88
C VAL A 128 18.92 -21.03 1.18
N GLU A 129 19.30 -20.77 -0.07
CA GLU A 129 18.67 -19.73 -0.88
C GLU A 129 17.17 -20.02 -0.95
N ILE A 130 16.36 -19.13 -0.34
CA ILE A 130 14.91 -19.13 -0.56
C ILE A 130 14.71 -19.01 -2.07
N ASP A 131 13.87 -19.87 -2.64
CA ASP A 131 13.52 -19.80 -4.05
C ASP A 131 13.11 -18.37 -4.43
N SER A 132 13.54 -17.94 -5.62
CA SER A 132 13.34 -16.58 -6.10
C SER A 132 11.85 -16.21 -6.15
N GLU A 133 10.97 -17.17 -6.40
CA GLU A 133 9.52 -16.97 -6.40
C GLU A 133 8.97 -16.78 -4.99
N ALA A 134 9.35 -17.66 -4.05
CA ALA A 134 9.00 -17.52 -2.63
C ALA A 134 9.49 -16.21 -2.03
N ARG A 135 10.69 -15.76 -2.40
CA ARG A 135 11.21 -14.45 -1.97
C ARG A 135 10.39 -13.28 -2.52
N ARG A 136 9.96 -13.36 -3.78
CA ARG A 136 9.08 -12.33 -4.37
C ARG A 136 7.70 -12.32 -3.73
N ALA A 137 7.14 -13.49 -3.44
CA ALA A 137 5.87 -13.62 -2.71
C ALA A 137 5.97 -13.00 -1.31
N LEU A 138 7.05 -13.26 -0.58
CA LEU A 138 7.32 -12.62 0.71
C LEU A 138 7.38 -11.09 0.61
N ASN A 139 8.16 -10.57 -0.35
CA ASN A 139 8.29 -9.13 -0.58
C ASN A 139 6.93 -8.51 -0.89
N TYR A 140 6.09 -9.18 -1.69
CA TYR A 140 4.72 -8.75 -1.99
C TYR A 140 3.86 -8.65 -0.72
N ILE A 141 3.86 -9.72 0.08
CA ILE A 141 3.10 -9.80 1.34
C ILE A 141 3.49 -8.66 2.29
N GLU A 142 4.79 -8.47 2.51
CA GLU A 142 5.29 -7.41 3.39
C GLU A 142 4.85 -6.01 2.92
N THR A 143 4.92 -5.73 1.62
CA THR A 143 4.47 -4.43 1.08
C THR A 143 2.98 -4.24 1.29
N VAL A 144 2.17 -5.27 1.08
CA VAL A 144 0.70 -5.17 1.24
C VAL A 144 0.31 -4.99 2.71
N ILE A 145 1.00 -5.65 3.65
CA ILE A 145 0.81 -5.41 5.10
C ILE A 145 1.15 -3.94 5.43
N GLN A 146 2.29 -3.45 4.95
CA GLN A 146 2.70 -2.06 5.17
C GLN A 146 1.70 -1.07 4.56
N LEU A 147 1.21 -1.36 3.35
CA LEU A 147 0.18 -0.55 2.69
C LEU A 147 -1.10 -0.52 3.52
N HIS A 148 -1.56 -1.66 4.04
CA HIS A 148 -2.74 -1.74 4.90
C HIS A 148 -2.60 -0.87 6.16
N ILE A 149 -1.45 -0.96 6.86
CA ILE A 149 -1.14 -0.10 8.02
C ILE A 149 -1.24 1.39 7.65
N LEU A 150 -0.68 1.78 6.50
CA LEU A 150 -0.67 3.18 6.05
C LEU A 150 -2.06 3.66 5.60
N MET A 151 -2.89 2.79 5.04
CA MET A 151 -4.27 3.12 4.70
C MET A 151 -5.10 3.40 5.96
N PHE A 152 -4.93 2.62 7.03
CA PHE A 152 -5.65 2.86 8.29
C PHE A 152 -5.15 4.08 9.07
N SER A 153 -3.84 4.37 9.03
CA SER A 153 -3.26 5.50 9.77
C SER A 153 -3.32 6.84 9.05
N GLY A 154 -3.36 6.84 7.70
CA GLY A 154 -3.20 8.05 6.89
C GLY A 154 -4.44 8.51 6.12
N HIS A 155 -5.52 7.72 6.07
CA HIS A 155 -6.73 8.09 5.33
C HIS A 155 -7.67 8.90 6.21
N ILE A 156 -8.34 9.90 5.60
CA ILE A 156 -9.41 10.67 6.26
C ILE A 156 -10.65 9.80 6.50
N GLN A 157 -10.91 8.88 5.57
CA GLN A 157 -11.98 7.87 5.66
C GLN A 157 -11.36 6.48 5.58
N PRO A 158 -10.72 5.98 6.65
CA PRO A 158 -9.99 4.72 6.65
C PRO A 158 -10.90 3.48 6.66
N VAL A 159 -12.14 3.61 7.16
CA VAL A 159 -13.13 2.53 7.23
C VAL A 159 -13.87 2.41 5.89
N LYS A 160 -13.17 1.98 4.84
CA LYS A 160 -13.78 1.65 3.55
C LYS A 160 -14.03 0.15 3.47
N SER A 161 -15.21 -0.26 2.99
CA SER A 161 -15.54 -1.68 2.77
C SER A 161 -14.46 -2.41 1.96
N ALA A 162 -13.88 -1.75 0.97
CA ALA A 162 -12.74 -2.25 0.20
C ALA A 162 -11.58 -2.69 1.09
N ILE A 163 -11.11 -1.81 1.97
CA ILE A 163 -9.93 -2.06 2.81
C ILE A 163 -10.23 -3.19 3.80
N ILE A 164 -11.45 -3.22 4.36
CA ILE A 164 -11.90 -4.29 5.27
C ILE A 164 -11.87 -5.67 4.58
N ARG A 165 -12.14 -5.76 3.28
CA ARG A 165 -12.10 -7.04 2.54
C ARG A 165 -10.71 -7.67 2.47
N LEU A 166 -9.62 -6.92 2.70
CA LEU A 166 -8.28 -7.50 2.82
C LEU A 166 -8.06 -8.22 4.15
N PHE A 167 -8.83 -7.90 5.18
CA PHE A 167 -8.59 -8.37 6.55
C PHE A 167 -8.55 -9.91 6.68
N PRO A 168 -9.46 -10.69 6.06
CA PRO A 168 -9.40 -12.15 6.12
C PRO A 168 -8.07 -12.72 5.58
N LEU A 169 -7.60 -12.23 4.43
CA LEU A 169 -6.30 -12.62 3.86
C LEU A 169 -5.15 -12.23 4.78
N LEU A 170 -5.24 -11.09 5.47
CA LEU A 170 -4.22 -10.68 6.44
C LEU A 170 -4.20 -11.55 7.70
N CYS A 171 -5.32 -12.14 8.09
CA CYS A 171 -5.37 -13.14 9.16
C CYS A 171 -4.76 -14.48 8.74
N GLU A 172 -4.91 -14.88 7.47
CA GLU A 172 -4.26 -16.09 6.95
C GLU A 172 -2.72 -15.97 7.00
N ILE A 173 -2.17 -14.76 6.90
CA ILE A 173 -0.73 -14.53 7.05
C ILE A 173 -0.22 -14.92 8.45
N ASP A 174 -1.07 -14.98 9.48
CA ASP A 174 -0.62 -15.39 10.83
C ASP A 174 -0.11 -16.83 10.88
N SER A 175 -0.67 -17.73 10.06
CA SER A 175 -0.20 -19.12 9.98
C SER A 175 1.23 -19.17 9.41
N ILE A 176 1.51 -18.30 8.44
CA ILE A 176 2.83 -18.11 7.84
C ILE A 176 3.79 -17.42 8.82
N GLY A 177 3.33 -16.36 9.48
CA GLY A 177 4.09 -15.55 10.43
C GLY A 177 4.52 -16.32 11.68
N ALA A 178 3.94 -17.49 11.96
CA ALA A 178 4.45 -18.38 13.02
C ALA A 178 5.94 -18.72 12.87
N ASN A 179 6.47 -18.65 11.63
CA ASN A 179 7.85 -19.01 11.33
C ASN A 179 8.73 -17.82 10.89
N ASP A 180 8.16 -16.62 10.78
CA ASP A 180 8.88 -15.39 10.41
C ASP A 180 8.48 -14.25 11.35
N ASP A 181 9.42 -13.86 12.23
CA ASP A 181 9.20 -12.84 13.24
C ASP A 181 8.84 -11.47 12.66
N VAL A 182 9.37 -11.12 11.48
CA VAL A 182 9.13 -9.82 10.84
C VAL A 182 7.70 -9.77 10.30
N ILE A 183 7.25 -10.86 9.66
CA ILE A 183 5.87 -10.99 9.19
C ILE A 183 4.90 -10.99 10.38
N ARG A 184 5.22 -11.73 11.44
CA ARG A 184 4.42 -11.81 12.67
C ARG A 184 4.23 -10.45 13.31
N GLN A 185 5.30 -9.67 13.43
CA GLN A 185 5.25 -8.33 13.99
C GLN A 185 4.40 -7.41 13.10
N SER A 186 4.64 -7.40 11.79
CA SER A 186 3.97 -6.50 10.85
C SER A 186 2.47 -6.80 10.72
N SER A 187 2.08 -8.06 10.63
CA SER A 187 0.68 -8.51 10.62
C SER A 187 -0.05 -8.17 11.93
N THR A 188 0.62 -8.30 13.07
CA THR A 188 0.08 -7.90 14.37
C THR A 188 -0.17 -6.40 14.44
N ILE A 189 0.78 -5.58 14.01
CA ILE A 189 0.62 -4.12 13.94
C ILE A 189 -0.54 -3.76 13.02
N SER A 190 -0.64 -4.41 11.86
CA SER A 190 -1.74 -4.21 10.90
C SER A 190 -3.12 -4.44 11.51
N ARG A 191 -3.29 -5.51 12.29
CA ARG A 191 -4.52 -5.79 13.03
C ARG A 191 -4.79 -4.78 14.15
N MET A 192 -3.76 -4.30 14.84
CA MET A 192 -3.92 -3.24 15.84
C MET A 192 -4.45 -1.94 15.22
N TYR A 193 -3.91 -1.52 14.07
CA TYR A 193 -4.41 -0.36 13.34
C TYR A 193 -5.85 -0.54 12.87
N PHE A 194 -6.19 -1.73 12.37
CA PHE A 194 -7.57 -2.08 12.04
C PHE A 194 -8.50 -1.94 13.26
N ALA A 195 -8.15 -2.57 14.38
CA ALA A 195 -8.98 -2.58 15.59
C ALA A 195 -9.18 -1.17 16.15
N VAL A 196 -8.11 -0.38 16.30
CA VAL A 196 -8.18 0.99 16.83
C VAL A 196 -9.04 1.87 15.93
N THR A 197 -8.87 1.79 14.61
CA THR A 197 -9.56 2.67 13.68
C THR A 197 -11.03 2.28 13.48
N TYR A 198 -11.31 0.98 13.35
CA TYR A 198 -12.66 0.46 13.13
C TYR A 198 -13.53 0.65 14.36
N LEU A 199 -13.04 0.24 15.54
CA LEU A 199 -13.78 0.38 16.79
C LEU A 199 -14.03 1.86 17.12
N HIS A 200 -13.01 2.72 16.99
CA HIS A 200 -13.19 4.16 17.21
C HIS A 200 -14.27 4.76 16.31
N THR A 201 -14.29 4.41 15.02
CA THR A 201 -15.29 4.92 14.07
C THR A 201 -16.69 4.44 14.43
N TYR A 202 -16.86 3.16 14.75
CA TYR A 202 -18.14 2.60 15.16
C TYR A 202 -18.67 3.23 16.46
N PHE A 203 -17.81 3.43 17.46
CA PHE A 203 -18.20 4.13 18.70
C PHE A 203 -18.57 5.60 18.45
N MET A 204 -17.91 6.27 17.50
CA MET A 204 -18.26 7.64 17.11
C MET A 204 -19.62 7.70 16.42
N GLU A 205 -19.96 6.74 15.55
CA GLU A 205 -21.30 6.64 14.94
C GLU A 205 -22.38 6.48 16.02
N GLN A 206 -22.17 5.59 16.99
CA GLN A 206 -23.10 5.43 18.12
C GLN A 206 -23.22 6.70 18.98
N LEU A 207 -22.10 7.39 19.24
CA LEU A 207 -22.12 8.64 20.01
C LEU A 207 -22.89 9.75 19.28
N ILE A 208 -22.71 9.88 17.96
CA ILE A 208 -23.45 10.84 17.14
C ILE A 208 -24.95 10.53 17.19
N GLU A 209 -25.34 9.26 17.00
CA GLU A 209 -26.75 8.85 17.11
C GLU A 209 -27.37 9.18 18.47
N GLN A 210 -26.60 9.12 19.56
CA GLN A 210 -27.07 9.51 20.90
C GLN A 210 -27.12 11.01 21.14
N LEU A 211 -26.30 11.80 20.43
CA LEU A 211 -26.31 13.26 20.53
C LEU A 211 -27.39 13.90 19.65
N GLU A 212 -27.90 13.17 18.65
CA GLU A 212 -28.99 13.59 17.77
C GLU A 212 -30.39 13.22 18.29
N GLN A 213 -30.49 12.45 19.40
CA GLN A 213 -31.73 12.13 20.12
C GLN A 213 -32.00 13.11 21.27
#